data_AF-A0A1C5GXJ9-F1
#
_entry.id   AF-A0A1C5GXJ9-F1
#
_cell.length_a   1.000
_cell.length_b   1.000
_cell.length_c   1.000
_cell.angle_alpha   90.00
_cell.angle_beta   90.00
_cell.angle_gamma   90.00
#
_symmetry.space_group_name_H-M   'P 1'
#
loop_
_entity.id
_entity.type
_entity.pdbx_description
1 polymer ?
#
loop_
_entity_poly.entity_id
_entity_poly.type
_entity_poly.pdbx_seq_one_letter_code
_entity_poly.pdbx_strand_id
1 'polypeptide(L)'
;MSAILLGWNPQRWNWADYDEWVAQVRRHGTRRDTWSVGRHVNIAAGSDAWLLLQGKNRGLIGRAIVRSEPYKGRHYSDPEKTANYVEIDWLSLLPIPDRIPPVVLNAEAPGVRWDHVYGSGKSVPVESEAAVHALWERFGPQHEARDPSELPPGLFPEGAVRTIVVNRYERDPRARAACVERWGLACVACGLDFASVYGELGKGFIHVHHLTPVSQLGPDYQVDPIADLRPLCPNCHAMVHTQDPPIPPDELAARIRASRTSVGPRRTVPNRTSPSTCPDCGRPGVPIMYGEPGPEMIAAAEEGRIAIGGCVIYDGRPTWTCSQGHDWRVDESART
;
A
#
# COMPACT_ATOMS: atom_id res chain seq x y z
N MET A 1 -35.73 -7.22 -8.75
CA MET A 1 -36.19 -6.14 -7.84
C MET A 1 -35.26 -4.98 -8.07
N SER A 2 -35.76 -3.75 -8.20
CA SER A 2 -34.87 -2.65 -8.58
C SER A 2 -33.96 -2.24 -7.43
N ALA A 3 -32.65 -2.20 -7.63
CA ALA A 3 -31.71 -1.70 -6.64
C ALA A 3 -31.98 -0.21 -6.34
N ILE A 4 -31.53 0.27 -5.19
CA ILE A 4 -31.70 1.69 -4.78
C ILE A 4 -30.37 2.37 -4.51
N LEU A 5 -30.36 3.70 -4.60
CA LEU A 5 -29.23 4.54 -4.23
C LEU A 5 -29.47 5.15 -2.85
N LEU A 6 -28.48 5.02 -1.96
CA LEU A 6 -28.39 5.67 -0.67
C LEU A 6 -27.43 6.85 -0.78
N GLY A 7 -27.82 8.03 -0.31
CA GLY A 7 -26.99 9.22 -0.38
C GLY A 7 -26.40 9.57 0.99
N TRP A 8 -25.09 9.76 1.08
CA TRP A 8 -24.44 10.30 2.27
C TRP A 8 -23.63 11.55 1.94
N ASN A 9 -23.81 12.61 2.71
CA ASN A 9 -23.04 13.84 2.62
C ASN A 9 -22.38 14.15 3.99
N PRO A 10 -21.06 13.96 4.14
CA PRO A 10 -20.35 14.19 5.40
C PRO A 10 -20.49 15.62 5.95
N GLN A 11 -20.74 16.60 5.08
CA GLN A 11 -20.92 18.00 5.49
C GLN A 11 -22.32 18.28 6.06
N ARG A 12 -23.30 17.42 5.78
CA ARG A 12 -24.69 17.56 6.27
C ARG A 12 -25.02 16.59 7.39
N TRP A 13 -24.36 15.44 7.41
CA TRP A 13 -24.51 14.43 8.43
C TRP A 13 -23.14 13.83 8.73
N ASN A 14 -22.64 14.13 9.93
CA ASN A 14 -21.40 13.56 10.40
C ASN A 14 -21.63 12.10 10.81
N TRP A 15 -21.14 11.19 9.97
CA TRP A 15 -21.02 9.78 10.31
C TRP A 15 -19.68 9.61 11.02
N ALA A 16 -19.69 9.87 12.33
CA ALA A 16 -18.48 10.16 13.10
C ALA A 16 -17.38 9.09 13.02
N ASP A 17 -17.74 7.85 12.69
CA ASP A 17 -16.83 6.71 12.68
C ASP A 17 -16.90 5.89 11.37
N TYR A 18 -17.06 6.54 10.22
CA TYR A 18 -17.17 5.83 8.93
C TYR A 18 -16.02 4.83 8.69
N ASP A 19 -14.78 5.20 8.99
CA ASP A 19 -13.63 4.31 8.83
C ASP A 19 -13.70 3.08 9.76
N GLU A 20 -14.24 3.25 10.97
CA GLU A 20 -14.50 2.12 11.88
C GLU A 20 -15.62 1.22 11.35
N TRP A 21 -16.67 1.80 10.78
CA TRP A 21 -17.73 1.05 10.12
C TRP A 21 -17.20 0.23 8.94
N VAL A 22 -16.33 0.80 8.12
CA VAL A 22 -15.63 0.08 7.04
C VAL A 22 -14.86 -1.11 7.62
N ALA A 23 -14.08 -0.89 8.68
CA ALA A 23 -13.30 -1.95 9.32
C ALA A 23 -14.19 -3.06 9.93
N GLN A 24 -15.31 -2.69 10.57
CA GLN A 24 -16.24 -3.64 11.18
C GLN A 24 -17.00 -4.48 10.13
N VAL A 25 -17.50 -3.86 9.06
CA VAL A 25 -18.18 -4.58 7.97
C VAL A 25 -17.22 -5.56 7.30
N ARG A 26 -15.95 -5.15 7.10
CA ARG A 26 -14.90 -6.05 6.61
C ARG A 26 -14.65 -7.24 7.55
N ARG A 27 -14.58 -7.02 8.87
CA ARG A 27 -14.32 -8.10 9.86
C ARG A 27 -15.50 -9.06 10.04
N HIS A 28 -16.71 -8.55 10.15
CA HIS A 28 -17.89 -9.32 10.53
C HIS A 28 -18.77 -9.74 9.34
N GLY A 29 -18.42 -9.32 8.13
CA GLY A 29 -19.09 -9.66 6.88
C GLY A 29 -20.39 -8.90 6.64
N THR A 30 -21.18 -8.60 7.68
CA THR A 30 -22.37 -7.75 7.56
C THR A 30 -22.61 -6.90 8.80
N ARG A 31 -23.21 -5.71 8.63
CA ARG A 31 -23.67 -4.89 9.75
C ARG A 31 -25.03 -4.27 9.47
N ARG A 32 -25.97 -4.43 10.40
CA ARG A 32 -27.30 -3.83 10.32
C ARG A 32 -27.27 -2.34 10.65
N ASP A 33 -28.05 -1.58 9.91
CA ASP A 33 -28.25 -0.15 10.09
C ASP A 33 -29.64 0.30 9.65
N THR A 34 -30.02 1.52 9.99
CA THR A 34 -31.25 2.18 9.57
C THR A 34 -30.92 3.37 8.68
N TRP A 35 -31.48 3.41 7.48
CA TRP A 35 -31.18 4.46 6.50
C TRP A 35 -32.42 5.21 6.03
N SER A 36 -32.36 6.54 6.00
CA SER A 36 -33.48 7.35 5.48
C SER A 36 -33.54 7.26 3.96
N VAL A 37 -34.72 6.96 3.43
CA VAL A 37 -35.06 6.97 1.99
C VAL A 37 -35.95 8.16 1.62
N GLY A 38 -35.99 9.17 2.49
CA GLY A 38 -36.75 10.40 2.27
C GLY A 38 -38.23 10.14 2.03
N ARG A 39 -38.73 10.53 0.85
CA ARG A 39 -40.13 10.37 0.44
C ARG A 39 -40.44 9.04 -0.24
N HIS A 40 -39.44 8.20 -0.49
CA HIS A 40 -39.60 6.98 -1.28
C HIS A 40 -40.15 5.84 -0.41
N VAL A 41 -41.22 5.21 -0.90
CA VAL A 41 -41.95 4.12 -0.19
C VAL A 41 -42.05 2.82 -1.00
N ASN A 42 -41.74 2.85 -2.30
CA ASN A 42 -41.79 1.69 -3.18
C ASN A 42 -40.42 1.00 -3.22
N ILE A 43 -39.99 0.44 -2.10
CA ILE A 43 -38.70 -0.26 -1.96
C ILE A 43 -38.99 -1.64 -1.39
N ALA A 44 -38.60 -2.68 -2.12
CA ALA A 44 -38.82 -4.06 -1.68
C ALA A 44 -37.68 -4.52 -0.77
N ALA A 45 -38.02 -5.23 0.30
CA ALA A 45 -37.03 -6.00 1.07
C ALA A 45 -36.33 -7.01 0.13
N GLY A 46 -35.02 -7.17 0.31
CA GLY A 46 -34.15 -7.97 -0.56
C GLY A 46 -33.54 -7.19 -1.74
N SER A 47 -33.92 -5.93 -1.97
CA SER A 47 -33.28 -5.10 -3.01
C SER A 47 -31.85 -4.73 -2.63
N ASP A 48 -30.93 -4.74 -3.59
CA ASP A 48 -29.60 -4.16 -3.41
C ASP A 48 -29.70 -2.66 -3.15
N ALA A 49 -28.82 -2.13 -2.31
CA ALA A 49 -28.71 -0.73 -1.98
C ALA A 49 -27.26 -0.27 -2.12
N TRP A 50 -27.06 0.83 -2.85
CA TRP A 50 -25.75 1.34 -3.22
C TRP A 50 -25.48 2.68 -2.54
N LEU A 51 -24.44 2.77 -1.72
CA LEU A 51 -24.08 4.00 -1.02
C LEU A 51 -23.24 4.91 -1.89
N LEU A 52 -23.78 6.09 -2.18
CA LEU A 52 -23.14 7.16 -2.92
C LEU A 52 -22.71 8.27 -1.96
N LEU A 53 -21.40 8.50 -1.89
CA LEU A 53 -20.81 9.68 -1.29
C LEU A 53 -21.17 10.92 -2.12
N GLN A 54 -21.63 11.98 -1.47
CA GLN A 54 -22.00 13.25 -2.09
C GLN A 54 -20.98 14.35 -1.74
N GLY A 55 -21.01 15.45 -2.51
CA GLY A 55 -20.11 16.58 -2.32
C GLY A 55 -18.91 16.54 -3.28
N LYS A 56 -17.79 17.17 -2.89
CA LYS A 56 -16.58 17.27 -3.73
C LYS A 56 -15.96 15.90 -4.01
N ASN A 57 -16.06 14.97 -3.06
CA ASN A 57 -15.56 13.60 -3.18
C ASN A 57 -16.68 12.64 -3.62
N ARG A 58 -17.53 13.04 -4.57
CA ARG A 58 -18.62 12.17 -5.02
C ARG A 58 -18.07 10.82 -5.52
N GLY A 59 -18.77 9.73 -5.26
CA GLY A 59 -18.41 8.39 -5.73
C GLY A 59 -19.14 7.28 -5.00
N LEU A 60 -19.13 6.08 -5.56
CA LEU A 60 -19.77 4.90 -4.97
C LEU A 60 -18.82 4.27 -3.93
N ILE A 61 -19.34 4.04 -2.72
CA ILE A 61 -18.54 3.67 -1.54
C ILE A 61 -19.14 2.53 -0.71
N GLY A 62 -20.31 2.00 -1.08
CA GLY A 62 -20.89 0.90 -0.31
C GLY A 62 -21.94 0.10 -1.05
N ARG A 63 -22.09 -1.14 -0.62
CA ARG A 63 -23.16 -2.06 -1.00
C ARG A 63 -23.84 -2.58 0.25
N ALA A 64 -25.16 -2.58 0.23
CA ALA A 64 -26.02 -3.12 1.26
C ALA A 64 -27.19 -3.90 0.63
N ILE A 65 -27.92 -4.63 1.46
CA ILE A 65 -29.19 -5.23 1.11
C ILE A 65 -30.29 -4.68 2.01
N VAL A 66 -31.43 -4.31 1.43
CA VAL A 66 -32.59 -3.86 2.19
C VAL A 66 -33.24 -5.03 2.92
N ARG A 67 -33.53 -4.88 4.21
CA ARG A 67 -34.11 -5.92 5.06
C ARG A 67 -35.56 -5.68 5.45
N SER A 68 -36.04 -4.45 5.39
CA SER A 68 -37.41 -4.10 5.73
C SER A 68 -38.13 -3.41 4.56
N GLU A 69 -39.45 -3.43 4.62
CA GLU A 69 -40.25 -2.44 3.88
C GLU A 69 -40.06 -1.04 4.50
N PRO A 70 -40.31 0.05 3.75
CA PRO A 70 -40.18 1.41 4.28
C PRO A 70 -41.16 1.69 5.42
N TYR A 71 -40.66 2.22 6.53
CA TYR A 71 -41.46 2.63 7.69
C TYR A 71 -41.18 4.10 8.04
N LYS A 72 -42.16 4.75 8.70
CA LYS A 72 -42.04 6.16 9.09
C LYS A 72 -41.28 6.30 10.41
N GLY A 73 -40.34 7.24 10.43
CA GLY A 73 -39.61 7.65 11.63
C GLY A 73 -39.45 9.17 11.70
N ARG A 74 -38.85 9.66 12.79
CA ARG A 74 -38.48 11.09 12.91
C ARG A 74 -37.40 11.45 11.89
N HIS A 75 -37.47 12.62 11.28
CA HIS A 75 -36.50 13.03 10.27
C HIS A 75 -35.11 13.24 10.90
N TYR A 76 -34.07 12.74 10.25
CA TYR A 76 -32.70 12.68 10.79
C TYR A 76 -32.10 14.06 11.14
N SER A 77 -32.60 15.14 10.54
CA SER A 77 -32.15 16.51 10.78
C SER A 77 -33.19 17.46 11.36
N ASP A 78 -34.46 17.05 11.48
CA ASP A 78 -35.56 17.93 11.89
C ASP A 78 -36.58 17.11 12.72
N PRO A 79 -36.55 17.20 14.06
CA PRO A 79 -37.38 16.36 14.93
C PRO A 79 -38.88 16.53 14.72
N GLU A 80 -39.31 17.66 14.15
CA GLU A 80 -40.72 18.00 13.89
C GLU A 80 -41.24 17.39 12.59
N LYS A 81 -40.35 16.83 11.76
CA LYS A 81 -40.70 16.19 10.48
C LYS A 81 -40.56 14.68 10.58
N THR A 82 -41.25 13.99 9.68
CA THR A 82 -41.10 12.55 9.49
C THR A 82 -40.41 12.24 8.17
N ALA A 83 -39.66 11.14 8.13
CA ALA A 83 -39.05 10.59 6.93
C ALA A 83 -39.34 9.09 6.88
N ASN A 84 -39.26 8.51 5.67
CA ASN A 84 -39.28 7.06 5.53
C ASN A 84 -37.87 6.50 5.73
N TYR A 85 -37.79 5.35 6.37
CA TYR A 85 -36.58 4.61 6.69
C TYR A 85 -36.72 3.17 6.23
N VAL A 86 -35.57 2.56 5.95
CA VAL A 86 -35.45 1.12 5.74
C VAL A 86 -34.34 0.58 6.63
N GLU A 87 -34.50 -0.65 7.10
CA GLU A 87 -33.39 -1.41 7.65
C GLU A 87 -32.56 -1.95 6.49
N ILE A 88 -31.23 -1.83 6.62
CA ILE A 88 -30.27 -2.35 5.66
C ILE A 88 -29.22 -3.17 6.40
N ASP A 89 -28.69 -4.19 5.73
CA ASP A 89 -27.44 -4.81 6.14
C ASP A 89 -26.35 -4.38 5.15
N TRP A 90 -25.35 -3.66 5.63
CA TRP A 90 -24.14 -3.39 4.87
C TRP A 90 -23.44 -4.70 4.54
N LEU A 91 -23.22 -4.95 3.26
CA LEU A 91 -22.48 -6.11 2.75
C LEU A 91 -21.00 -5.77 2.58
N SER A 92 -20.72 -4.56 2.11
CA SER A 92 -19.35 -4.07 1.93
C SER A 92 -19.30 -2.54 1.88
N LEU A 93 -18.20 -1.97 2.36
CA LEU A 93 -17.91 -0.54 2.32
C LEU A 93 -16.46 -0.33 1.85
N LEU A 94 -16.21 0.80 1.17
CA LEU A 94 -14.90 1.25 0.72
C LEU A 94 -14.45 2.48 1.52
N PRO A 95 -13.16 2.58 1.89
CA PRO A 95 -12.59 3.85 2.33
C PRO A 95 -12.88 4.95 1.31
N ILE A 96 -13.12 6.18 1.79
CA ILE A 96 -13.43 7.33 0.91
C ILE A 96 -12.40 7.54 -0.21
N PRO A 97 -11.08 7.36 0.02
CA PRO A 97 -10.08 7.44 -1.05
C PRO A 97 -10.27 6.42 -2.17
N ASP A 98 -10.83 5.24 -1.85
CA ASP A 98 -11.00 4.10 -2.77
C ASP A 98 -12.35 4.12 -3.50
N ARG A 99 -13.16 5.17 -3.29
CA ARG A 99 -14.47 5.31 -3.94
C ARG A 99 -14.37 5.14 -5.45
N ILE A 100 -15.39 4.53 -6.06
CA ILE A 100 -15.52 4.49 -7.51
C ILE A 100 -15.97 5.89 -7.98
N PRO A 101 -15.14 6.64 -8.73
CA PRO A 101 -15.43 8.03 -9.04
C PRO A 101 -16.52 8.16 -10.13
N PRO A 102 -17.27 9.28 -10.17
CA PRO A 102 -18.33 9.53 -11.14
C PRO A 102 -17.89 9.37 -12.59
N VAL A 103 -16.63 9.69 -12.92
CA VAL A 103 -16.09 9.51 -14.28
C VAL A 103 -16.16 8.03 -14.73
N VAL A 104 -15.86 7.09 -13.85
CA VAL A 104 -15.96 5.64 -14.13
C VAL A 104 -17.42 5.21 -14.17
N LEU A 105 -18.21 5.66 -13.18
CA LEU A 105 -19.64 5.33 -13.09
C LEU A 105 -20.44 5.82 -14.31
N ASN A 106 -20.18 7.03 -14.79
CA ASN A 106 -20.83 7.60 -15.97
C ASN A 106 -20.38 6.92 -17.27
N ALA A 107 -19.14 6.46 -17.34
CA ALA A 107 -18.63 5.77 -18.53
C ALA A 107 -19.20 4.35 -18.66
N GLU A 108 -19.30 3.61 -17.55
CA GLU A 108 -19.60 2.18 -17.57
C GLU A 108 -21.01 1.84 -17.07
N ALA A 109 -21.66 2.72 -16.31
CA ALA A 109 -23.06 2.60 -15.89
C ALA A 109 -23.85 3.90 -16.19
N PRO A 110 -23.95 4.31 -17.47
CA PRO A 110 -24.47 5.62 -17.87
C PRO A 110 -25.98 5.84 -17.60
N GLY A 111 -26.75 4.77 -17.39
CA GLY A 111 -28.21 4.90 -17.18
C GLY A 111 -28.58 5.55 -15.84
N VAL A 112 -27.62 5.67 -14.92
CA VAL A 112 -27.80 6.43 -13.68
C VAL A 112 -27.15 7.81 -13.83
N ARG A 113 -27.89 8.87 -13.48
CA ARG A 113 -27.36 10.25 -13.46
C ARG A 113 -26.55 10.49 -12.18
N TRP A 114 -25.38 9.87 -12.07
CA TRP A 114 -24.56 9.82 -10.85
C TRP A 114 -24.27 11.20 -10.25
N ASP A 115 -24.08 12.23 -11.07
CA ASP A 115 -23.81 13.60 -10.64
C ASP A 115 -25.04 14.33 -10.03
N HIS A 116 -26.25 13.84 -10.31
CA HIS A 116 -27.52 14.45 -9.92
C HIS A 116 -28.31 13.63 -8.88
N VAL A 117 -27.61 12.76 -8.15
CA VAL A 117 -28.17 12.05 -6.99
C VAL A 117 -27.88 12.87 -5.73
N TYR A 118 -28.93 13.49 -5.18
CA TYR A 118 -28.85 14.34 -3.99
C TYR A 118 -29.66 13.83 -2.80
N GLY A 119 -30.37 12.70 -2.97
CA GLY A 119 -31.20 12.09 -1.94
C GLY A 119 -31.21 10.58 -2.09
N SER A 120 -31.48 9.90 -0.98
CA SER A 120 -31.60 8.44 -0.89
C SER A 120 -32.95 7.94 -1.42
N GLY A 121 -33.01 6.67 -1.80
CA GLY A 121 -34.24 5.97 -2.20
C GLY A 121 -34.55 6.04 -3.70
N LYS A 122 -33.67 6.62 -4.53
CA LYS A 122 -33.82 6.58 -5.99
C LYS A 122 -33.51 5.18 -6.50
N SER A 123 -34.39 4.63 -7.34
CA SER A 123 -34.13 3.34 -8.00
C SER A 123 -33.01 3.47 -9.04
N VAL A 124 -32.17 2.45 -9.11
CA VAL A 124 -31.27 2.20 -10.23
C VAL A 124 -32.11 1.60 -11.37
N PRO A 125 -31.98 2.08 -12.61
CA PRO A 125 -32.64 1.45 -13.75
C PRO A 125 -32.15 0.01 -13.94
N VAL A 126 -33.06 -0.91 -14.22
CA VAL A 126 -32.77 -2.36 -14.33
C VAL A 126 -31.67 -2.64 -15.34
N GLU A 127 -31.64 -1.89 -16.45
CA GLU A 127 -30.62 -1.96 -17.49
C GLU A 127 -29.21 -1.59 -17.00
N SER A 128 -29.11 -0.81 -15.92
CA SER A 128 -27.83 -0.37 -15.35
C SER A 128 -27.39 -1.22 -14.16
N GLU A 129 -28.25 -2.05 -13.58
CA GLU A 129 -27.92 -2.84 -12.39
C GLU A 129 -26.73 -3.76 -12.61
N ALA A 130 -26.75 -4.54 -13.70
CA ALA A 130 -25.66 -5.44 -14.04
C ALA A 130 -24.31 -4.71 -14.19
N ALA A 131 -24.32 -3.50 -14.76
CA ALA A 131 -23.14 -2.68 -14.90
C ALA A 131 -22.63 -2.17 -13.53
N VAL A 132 -23.53 -1.75 -12.65
CA VAL A 132 -23.17 -1.33 -11.28
C VAL A 132 -22.58 -2.49 -10.48
N HIS A 133 -23.18 -3.68 -10.58
CA HIS A 133 -22.62 -4.89 -9.96
C HIS A 133 -21.23 -5.22 -10.52
N ALA A 134 -21.05 -5.21 -11.84
CA ALA A 134 -19.74 -5.49 -12.46
C ALA A 134 -18.66 -4.47 -12.03
N LEU A 135 -19.02 -3.19 -11.94
CA LEU A 135 -18.14 -2.16 -11.40
C LEU A 135 -17.78 -2.41 -9.93
N TRP A 136 -18.76 -2.80 -9.12
CA TRP A 136 -18.53 -3.11 -7.72
C TRP A 136 -17.69 -4.38 -7.52
N GLU A 137 -17.86 -5.42 -8.32
CA GLU A 137 -17.00 -6.61 -8.24
C GLU A 137 -15.55 -6.28 -8.63
N ARG A 138 -15.36 -5.33 -9.56
CA ARG A 138 -14.02 -4.94 -10.03
C ARG A 138 -13.29 -3.99 -9.07
N PHE A 139 -14.00 -3.02 -8.52
CA PHE A 139 -13.42 -1.94 -7.71
C PHE A 139 -13.84 -1.94 -6.24
N GLY A 140 -14.87 -2.69 -5.88
CA GLY A 140 -15.28 -2.91 -4.49
C GLY A 140 -14.19 -3.63 -3.70
N PRO A 141 -14.40 -3.85 -2.40
CA PRO A 141 -13.46 -4.62 -1.62
C PRO A 141 -13.45 -6.02 -2.20
N GLN A 142 -12.39 -6.34 -2.97
CA GLN A 142 -12.17 -7.70 -3.44
C GLN A 142 -12.19 -8.57 -2.20
N HIS A 143 -13.01 -9.62 -2.21
CA HIS A 143 -13.08 -10.60 -1.12
C HIS A 143 -11.64 -10.89 -0.67
N GLU A 144 -11.22 -10.24 0.42
CA GLU A 144 -10.11 -10.68 1.22
C GLU A 144 -10.58 -12.06 1.63
N ALA A 145 -10.09 -13.10 0.95
CA ALA A 145 -10.14 -14.43 1.49
C ALA A 145 -9.56 -14.29 2.89
N ARG A 146 -10.45 -14.35 3.89
CA ARG A 146 -10.23 -14.41 5.33
C ARG A 146 -8.77 -14.16 5.70
N ASP A 147 -8.49 -13.00 6.28
CA ASP A 147 -7.15 -12.67 6.79
C ASP A 147 -6.56 -13.86 7.58
N PRO A 148 -5.47 -14.48 7.11
CA PRO A 148 -4.76 -15.52 7.86
C PRO A 148 -4.18 -15.00 9.18
N SER A 149 -4.30 -13.70 9.50
CA SER A 149 -3.90 -13.14 10.80
C SER A 149 -4.80 -13.56 11.98
N GLU A 150 -5.86 -14.34 11.76
CA GLU A 150 -6.49 -15.15 12.82
C GLU A 150 -5.78 -16.50 13.07
N LEU A 151 -4.56 -16.70 12.56
CA LEU A 151 -3.71 -17.79 13.02
C LEU A 151 -3.26 -17.51 14.46
N PRO A 152 -3.30 -18.51 15.36
CA PRO A 152 -2.85 -18.35 16.74
C PRO A 152 -1.41 -17.78 16.76
N PRO A 153 -1.07 -16.95 17.76
CA PRO A 153 0.25 -16.33 17.83
C PRO A 153 1.35 -17.39 17.71
N GLY A 154 2.24 -17.24 16.71
CA GLY A 154 3.43 -18.09 16.58
C GLY A 154 3.69 -18.74 15.22
N LEU A 155 2.84 -18.57 14.21
CA LEU A 155 3.08 -19.11 12.86
C LEU A 155 3.05 -18.01 11.79
N PHE A 156 4.18 -17.82 11.11
CA PHE A 156 4.33 -16.91 9.96
C PHE A 156 4.62 -17.76 8.70
N PRO A 157 3.66 -18.01 7.81
CA PRO A 157 3.94 -18.75 6.58
C PRO A 157 4.78 -17.89 5.62
N GLU A 158 6.01 -18.33 5.33
CA GLU A 158 6.80 -17.81 4.21
C GLU A 158 6.15 -18.21 2.88
N GLY A 159 5.95 -17.24 1.98
CA GLY A 159 5.44 -17.52 0.63
C GLY A 159 3.97 -17.23 0.38
N ALA A 160 3.29 -16.48 1.26
CA ALA A 160 1.99 -15.90 0.92
C ALA A 160 2.14 -14.95 -0.29
N VAL A 161 1.70 -15.41 -1.47
CA VAL A 161 1.74 -14.62 -2.70
C VAL A 161 0.66 -13.53 -2.62
N ARG A 162 1.07 -12.34 -2.20
CA ARG A 162 0.30 -11.11 -2.34
C ARG A 162 0.34 -10.66 -3.79
N THR A 163 -0.80 -10.67 -4.49
CA THR A 163 -0.92 -9.92 -5.75
C THR A 163 -1.27 -8.48 -5.38
N ILE A 164 -0.27 -7.60 -5.42
CA ILE A 164 -0.46 -6.16 -5.25
C ILE A 164 -0.89 -5.62 -6.61
N VAL A 165 -2.14 -5.19 -6.74
CA VAL A 165 -2.54 -4.35 -7.87
C VAL A 165 -1.92 -2.98 -7.62
N VAL A 166 -0.69 -2.80 -8.10
CA VAL A 166 -0.05 -1.48 -8.11
C VAL A 166 -0.88 -0.63 -9.05
N ASN A 167 -1.50 0.43 -8.53
CA ASN A 167 -2.17 1.43 -9.37
C ASN A 167 -1.14 2.00 -10.35
N ARG A 168 -1.10 1.43 -11.56
CA ARG A 168 -0.29 1.89 -12.66
C ARG A 168 -0.97 3.15 -13.20
N TYR A 169 -0.80 4.27 -12.51
CA TYR A 169 -1.11 5.58 -13.07
C TYR A 169 -0.04 5.95 -14.10
N GLU A 170 -0.01 5.16 -15.17
CA GLU A 170 0.76 5.40 -16.38
C GLU A 170 -0.27 5.65 -17.47
N ARG A 171 -0.78 6.89 -17.53
CA ARG A 171 -1.92 7.25 -18.38
C ARG A 171 -1.54 7.47 -19.84
N ASP A 172 -0.26 7.70 -20.15
CA ASP A 172 0.22 7.81 -21.54
C ASP A 172 1.67 7.29 -21.68
N PRO A 173 1.90 6.16 -22.39
CA PRO A 173 3.24 5.65 -22.71
C PRO A 173 4.14 6.66 -23.42
N ARG A 174 3.57 7.60 -24.19
CA ARG A 174 4.30 8.64 -24.92
C ARG A 174 4.88 9.68 -23.96
N ALA A 175 4.13 10.07 -22.93
CA ALA A 175 4.60 10.99 -21.91
C ALA A 175 5.75 10.37 -21.11
N ARG A 176 5.67 9.07 -20.79
CA ARG A 176 6.81 8.36 -20.21
C ARG A 176 8.02 8.37 -21.14
N ALA A 177 7.84 7.99 -22.40
CA ALA A 177 8.95 7.93 -23.35
C ALA A 177 9.65 9.29 -23.47
N ALA A 178 8.89 10.38 -23.59
CA ALA A 178 9.42 11.74 -23.64
C ALA A 178 10.14 12.16 -22.34
N CYS A 179 9.62 11.79 -21.17
CA CYS A 179 10.28 12.04 -19.89
C CYS A 179 11.62 11.29 -19.80
N VAL A 180 11.64 10.00 -20.13
CA VAL A 180 12.84 9.16 -20.11
C VAL A 180 13.88 9.63 -21.13
N GLU A 181 13.45 10.01 -22.33
CA GLU A 181 14.32 10.58 -23.37
C GLU A 181 15.03 11.85 -22.85
N ARG A 182 14.31 12.69 -22.10
CA ARG A 182 14.84 13.97 -21.61
C ARG A 182 15.68 13.85 -20.34
N TRP A 183 15.27 13.02 -19.39
CA TRP A 183 15.84 12.94 -18.04
C TRP A 183 16.75 11.72 -17.83
N GLY A 184 16.68 10.73 -18.72
CA GLY A 184 17.39 9.46 -18.59
C GLY A 184 16.69 8.46 -17.66
N LEU A 185 17.38 7.34 -17.41
CA LEU A 185 16.87 6.21 -16.61
C LEU A 185 17.38 6.22 -15.16
N ALA A 186 18.26 7.15 -14.81
CA ALA A 186 18.76 7.29 -13.45
C ALA A 186 17.70 7.97 -12.57
N CYS A 187 17.46 7.42 -11.37
CA CYS A 187 16.55 8.01 -10.39
C CYS A 187 17.04 9.42 -9.97
N VAL A 188 16.20 10.44 -10.08
CA VAL A 188 16.59 11.82 -9.71
C VAL A 188 16.84 12.00 -8.20
N ALA A 189 16.28 11.13 -7.36
CA ALA A 189 16.42 11.22 -5.91
C ALA A 189 17.69 10.52 -5.38
N CYS A 190 17.92 9.27 -5.79
CA CYS A 190 19.01 8.45 -5.25
C CYS A 190 20.13 8.13 -6.25
N GLY A 191 19.97 8.49 -7.52
CA GLY A 191 20.93 8.22 -8.58
C GLY A 191 20.99 6.77 -9.05
N LEU A 192 20.11 5.89 -8.57
CA LEU A 192 20.08 4.49 -9.00
C LEU A 192 19.74 4.39 -10.49
N ASP A 193 20.64 3.76 -11.24
CA ASP A 193 20.41 3.28 -12.60
C ASP A 193 20.29 1.75 -12.57
N PHE A 194 19.17 1.22 -13.04
CA PHE A 194 18.89 -0.22 -12.95
C PHE A 194 19.77 -1.05 -13.87
N ALA A 195 20.11 -0.56 -15.06
CA ALA A 195 20.99 -1.28 -15.98
C ALA A 195 22.41 -1.43 -15.40
N SER A 196 22.89 -0.40 -14.71
CA SER A 196 24.21 -0.39 -14.06
C SER A 196 24.31 -1.38 -12.88
N VAL A 197 23.19 -1.65 -12.18
CA VAL A 197 23.17 -2.54 -11.02
C VAL A 197 22.75 -3.97 -11.36
N TYR A 198 21.78 -4.12 -12.26
CA TYR A 198 21.14 -5.41 -12.58
C TYR A 198 21.45 -5.91 -14.00
N GLY A 199 22.29 -5.20 -14.77
CA GLY A 199 22.62 -5.56 -16.15
C GLY A 199 21.41 -5.47 -17.08
N GLU A 200 21.30 -6.40 -18.04
CA GLU A 200 20.20 -6.42 -19.01
C GLU A 200 18.81 -6.50 -18.36
N LEU A 201 18.67 -7.12 -17.18
CA LEU A 201 17.39 -7.19 -16.46
C LEU A 201 16.85 -5.81 -16.05
N GLY A 202 17.75 -4.84 -15.83
CA GLY A 202 17.41 -3.48 -15.43
C GLY A 202 17.18 -2.52 -16.60
N LYS A 203 17.35 -2.97 -17.84
CA LYS A 203 17.32 -2.09 -19.02
C LYS A 203 15.93 -1.46 -19.21
N GLY A 204 15.90 -0.14 -19.27
CA GLY A 204 14.66 0.62 -19.43
C GLY A 204 13.74 0.64 -18.21
N PHE A 205 14.15 0.03 -17.08
CA PHE A 205 13.32 -0.09 -15.89
C PHE A 205 13.47 1.14 -14.99
N ILE A 206 12.42 1.97 -14.96
CA ILE A 206 12.27 3.12 -14.07
C ILE A 206 10.79 3.51 -13.98
N HIS A 207 10.35 4.03 -12.83
CA HIS A 207 9.01 4.63 -12.68
C HIS A 207 9.06 6.13 -12.99
N VAL A 208 7.93 6.69 -13.44
CA VAL A 208 7.79 8.13 -13.69
C VAL A 208 6.78 8.72 -12.70
N HIS A 209 7.20 9.75 -11.97
CA HIS A 209 6.43 10.40 -10.92
C HIS A 209 5.97 11.79 -11.36
N HIS A 210 4.74 12.17 -11.01
CA HIS A 210 4.21 13.51 -11.24
C HIS A 210 4.59 14.44 -10.08
N LEU A 211 5.21 15.57 -10.38
CA LEU A 211 5.59 16.59 -9.38
C LEU A 211 4.37 17.27 -8.75
N THR A 212 3.33 17.50 -9.53
CA THR A 212 2.02 17.95 -9.05
C THR A 212 1.10 16.74 -8.94
N PRO A 213 0.46 16.49 -7.79
CA PRO A 213 -0.48 15.39 -7.64
C PRO A 213 -1.58 15.46 -8.68
N VAL A 214 -1.85 14.34 -9.36
CA VAL A 214 -2.85 14.26 -10.42
C VAL A 214 -4.26 14.65 -9.93
N SER A 215 -4.53 14.50 -8.63
CA SER A 215 -5.77 14.95 -7.98
C SER A 215 -5.95 16.47 -7.97
N GLN A 216 -4.87 17.23 -8.17
CA GLN A 216 -4.85 18.69 -8.24
C GLN A 216 -4.84 19.20 -9.69
N LEU A 217 -4.67 18.32 -10.67
CA LEU A 217 -4.70 18.64 -12.10
C LEU A 217 -6.15 18.56 -12.61
N GLY A 218 -6.57 19.57 -13.38
CA GLY A 218 -7.90 19.60 -13.99
C GLY A 218 -8.08 18.52 -15.07
N PRO A 219 -9.34 18.19 -15.45
CA PRO A 219 -9.63 17.16 -16.45
C PRO A 219 -9.06 17.43 -17.84
N ASP A 220 -8.78 18.70 -18.18
CA ASP A 220 -8.22 19.12 -19.47
C ASP A 220 -6.71 19.43 -19.40
N TYR A 221 -6.06 19.14 -18.28
CA TYR A 221 -4.63 19.43 -18.11
C TYR A 221 -3.79 18.50 -18.99
N GLN A 222 -3.03 19.09 -19.92
CA GLN A 222 -2.06 18.36 -20.72
C GLN A 222 -0.76 18.24 -19.93
N VAL A 223 -0.40 17.00 -19.60
CA VAL A 223 0.87 16.71 -18.91
C VAL A 223 2.03 17.10 -19.82
N ASP A 224 2.90 17.98 -19.34
CA ASP A 224 4.19 18.26 -19.93
C ASP A 224 5.20 17.23 -19.39
N PRO A 225 5.71 16.30 -20.23
CA PRO A 225 6.64 15.27 -19.78
C PRO A 225 7.96 15.78 -19.20
N ILE A 226 8.32 17.02 -19.51
CA ILE A 226 9.55 17.66 -19.07
C ILE A 226 9.29 18.46 -17.80
N ALA A 227 8.21 19.24 -17.74
CA ALA A 227 7.91 20.07 -16.59
C ALA A 227 7.32 19.26 -15.42
N ASP A 228 6.43 18.31 -15.70
CA ASP A 228 5.58 17.69 -14.68
C ASP A 228 6.09 16.35 -14.18
N LEU A 229 7.01 15.71 -14.91
CA LEU A 229 7.40 14.33 -14.66
C LEU A 229 8.88 14.19 -14.28
N ARG A 230 9.20 13.27 -13.37
CA ARG A 230 10.58 12.89 -13.04
C ARG A 230 10.75 11.37 -12.92
N PRO A 231 11.88 10.81 -13.38
CA PRO A 231 12.20 9.40 -13.18
C PRO A 231 12.58 9.12 -11.72
N LEU A 232 11.91 8.15 -11.09
CA LEU A 232 12.19 7.65 -9.75
C LEU A 232 12.28 6.12 -9.74
N CYS A 233 13.17 5.57 -8.91
CA CYS A 233 13.16 4.13 -8.65
C CYS A 233 11.93 3.73 -7.81
N PRO A 234 11.47 2.46 -7.86
CA PRO A 234 10.31 2.02 -7.10
C PRO A 234 10.36 2.33 -5.59
N ASN A 235 11.55 2.23 -4.98
CA ASN A 235 11.74 2.53 -3.57
C ASN A 235 11.57 4.03 -3.27
N CYS A 236 12.25 4.91 -4.03
CA CYS A 236 12.09 6.35 -3.86
C CYS A 236 10.68 6.82 -4.21
N HIS A 237 10.05 6.20 -5.22
CA HIS A 237 8.67 6.46 -5.58
C HIS A 237 7.69 6.10 -4.45
N ALA A 238 7.90 4.97 -3.77
CA ALA A 238 7.14 4.65 -2.57
C ALA A 238 7.38 5.68 -1.45
N MET A 239 8.63 6.10 -1.25
CA MET A 239 8.99 7.07 -0.19
C MET A 239 8.34 8.45 -0.39
N VAL A 240 8.28 8.98 -1.61
CA VAL A 240 7.61 10.28 -1.85
C VAL A 240 6.12 10.24 -1.51
N HIS A 241 5.47 9.07 -1.63
CA HIS A 241 4.06 8.87 -1.32
C HIS A 241 3.76 8.44 0.13
N THR A 242 4.76 8.46 1.02
CA THR A 242 4.53 8.22 2.46
C THR A 242 3.84 9.39 3.16
N GLN A 243 3.68 10.53 2.50
CA GLN A 243 3.03 11.74 3.00
C GLN A 243 2.02 12.28 1.99
N ASP A 244 1.02 13.02 2.47
CA ASP A 244 0.07 13.78 1.65
C ASP A 244 0.06 15.25 2.12
N PRO A 245 0.50 16.21 1.30
CA PRO A 245 0.97 16.06 -0.09
C PRO A 245 2.29 15.27 -0.22
N PRO A 246 2.56 14.64 -1.38
CA PRO A 246 3.80 13.89 -1.62
C PRO A 246 5.06 14.74 -1.43
N ILE A 247 6.12 14.10 -0.94
CA ILE A 247 7.42 14.76 -0.74
C ILE A 247 8.04 15.08 -2.11
N PRO A 248 8.49 16.33 -2.36
CA PRO A 248 9.19 16.67 -3.60
C PRO A 248 10.45 15.82 -3.80
N PRO A 249 10.74 15.32 -5.02
CA PRO A 249 11.91 14.50 -5.29
C PRO A 249 13.24 15.13 -4.87
N ASP A 250 13.39 16.45 -5.02
CA ASP A 250 14.60 17.18 -4.62
C ASP A 250 14.79 17.20 -3.10
N GLU A 251 13.68 17.28 -2.35
CA GLU A 251 13.70 17.19 -0.89
C GLU A 251 14.07 15.78 -0.44
N LEU A 252 13.49 14.74 -1.07
CA LEU A 252 13.88 13.36 -0.81
C LEU A 252 15.37 13.14 -1.11
N ALA A 253 15.89 13.70 -2.21
CA ALA A 253 17.30 13.65 -2.55
C ALA A 253 18.19 14.31 -1.47
N ALA A 254 17.75 15.44 -0.91
CA ALA A 254 18.46 16.09 0.20
C ALA A 254 18.48 15.21 1.46
N ARG A 255 17.34 14.60 1.83
CA ARG A 255 17.24 13.67 2.96
C ARG A 255 18.16 12.46 2.78
N ILE A 256 18.15 11.84 1.59
CA ILE A 256 19.03 10.71 1.27
C ILE A 256 20.50 11.11 1.40
N ARG A 257 20.90 12.27 0.87
CA ARG A 257 22.28 12.77 1.00
C ARG A 257 22.68 13.00 2.45
N ALA A 258 21.81 13.61 3.25
CA ALA A 258 22.06 13.84 4.68
C ALA A 258 22.20 12.52 5.47
N SER A 259 21.40 11.50 5.16
CA SER A 259 21.48 10.19 5.81
C SER A 259 22.67 9.34 5.36
N ARG A 260 23.18 9.52 4.13
CA ARG A 260 24.39 8.84 3.66
C ARG A 260 25.66 9.31 4.37
N THR A 261 25.64 10.49 4.98
CA THR A 261 26.69 10.99 5.87
C THR A 261 26.60 10.44 7.30
N SER A 262 25.45 9.91 7.73
CA SER A 262 25.26 9.37 9.09
C SER A 262 25.27 7.85 9.16
N VAL A 263 25.07 7.15 8.04
CA VAL A 263 25.46 5.74 7.92
C VAL A 263 26.99 5.72 7.83
N GLY A 264 27.63 5.46 8.98
CA GLY A 264 29.08 5.24 9.03
C GLY A 264 29.55 4.28 7.92
N PRO A 265 30.81 4.37 7.50
CA PRO A 265 31.30 3.61 6.36
C PRO A 265 30.87 2.15 6.49
N ARG A 266 30.32 1.57 5.42
CA ARG A 266 30.18 0.10 5.30
C ARG A 266 31.45 -0.47 5.90
N ARG A 267 31.35 -1.23 7.00
CA ARG A 267 32.51 -1.83 7.65
C ARG A 267 33.18 -2.67 6.57
N THR A 268 34.20 -2.12 5.93
CA THR A 268 35.15 -2.87 5.13
C THR A 268 35.68 -3.94 6.07
N VAL A 269 35.76 -5.17 5.55
CA VAL A 269 36.37 -6.32 6.23
C VAL A 269 37.58 -5.80 7.01
N PRO A 270 37.58 -5.86 8.37
CA PRO A 270 38.78 -5.50 9.09
C PRO A 270 39.85 -6.45 8.57
N ASN A 271 40.94 -5.89 8.05
CA ASN A 271 42.09 -6.66 7.66
C ASN A 271 42.67 -7.29 8.95
N ARG A 272 42.12 -8.43 9.37
CA ARG A 272 42.53 -9.18 10.56
C ARG A 272 43.80 -9.98 10.25
N THR A 273 44.84 -9.31 9.72
CA THR A 273 46.13 -9.90 9.34
C THR A 273 47.08 -10.04 10.53
N SER A 274 46.61 -10.58 11.65
CA SER A 274 47.55 -11.06 12.67
C SER A 274 47.07 -12.41 13.15
N PRO A 275 47.74 -13.52 12.75
CA PRO A 275 47.39 -14.84 13.24
C PRO A 275 47.67 -14.87 14.74
N SER A 276 46.62 -14.80 15.56
CA SER A 276 46.79 -15.02 16.99
C SER A 276 47.06 -16.51 17.21
N THR A 277 48.21 -16.83 17.80
CA THR A 277 48.48 -18.19 18.28
C THR A 277 47.51 -18.49 19.41
N CYS A 278 46.95 -19.70 19.43
CA CYS A 278 46.06 -20.15 20.48
C CYS A 278 46.75 -20.04 21.85
N PRO A 279 46.15 -19.38 22.85
CA PRO A 279 46.75 -19.20 24.16
C PRO A 279 46.93 -20.52 24.91
N ASP A 280 46.11 -21.54 24.60
CA ASP A 280 46.12 -22.82 25.32
C ASP A 280 47.11 -23.84 24.73
N CYS A 281 47.33 -23.82 23.41
CA CYS A 281 48.12 -24.85 22.73
C CYS A 281 49.21 -24.32 21.77
N GLY A 282 49.32 -23.01 21.60
CA GLY A 282 50.34 -22.36 20.76
C GLY A 282 50.16 -22.55 19.25
N ARG A 283 49.17 -23.34 18.79
CA ARG A 283 48.90 -23.54 17.36
C ARG A 283 48.34 -22.29 16.69
N PRO A 284 48.51 -22.13 15.37
CA PRO A 284 47.90 -21.04 14.62
C PRO A 284 46.37 -21.03 14.80
N GLY A 285 45.83 -19.86 15.12
CA GLY A 285 44.41 -19.59 15.11
C GLY A 285 43.90 -19.07 13.78
N VAL A 286 42.64 -19.34 13.50
CA VAL A 286 41.88 -18.72 12.41
C VAL A 286 40.73 -17.92 13.00
N PRO A 287 40.35 -16.78 12.41
CA PRO A 287 39.24 -15.97 12.92
C PRO A 287 37.92 -16.71 12.73
N ILE A 288 37.04 -16.62 13.73
CA ILE A 288 35.66 -17.12 13.64
C ILE A 288 34.77 -16.01 13.09
N MET A 289 34.08 -16.31 11.99
CA MET A 289 33.12 -15.41 11.35
C MET A 289 31.70 -15.88 11.64
N TYR A 290 30.89 -15.01 12.24
CA TYR A 290 29.49 -15.29 12.60
C TYR A 290 28.53 -14.64 11.61
N GLY A 291 27.39 -15.28 11.38
CA GLY A 291 26.36 -14.85 10.43
C GLY A 291 26.26 -15.78 9.22
N GLU A 292 25.36 -15.45 8.30
CA GLU A 292 25.18 -16.21 7.06
C GLU A 292 26.37 -15.94 6.10
N PRO A 293 27.20 -16.97 5.79
CA PRO A 293 28.41 -16.75 5.00
C PRO A 293 28.08 -16.55 3.53
N GLY A 294 28.59 -15.47 2.93
CA GLY A 294 28.56 -15.29 1.49
C GLY A 294 29.51 -16.25 0.76
N PRO A 295 29.42 -16.38 -0.58
CA PRO A 295 30.24 -17.32 -1.37
C PRO A 295 31.75 -17.22 -1.14
N GLU A 296 32.28 -16.00 -0.99
CA GLU A 296 33.70 -15.76 -0.72
C GLU A 296 34.15 -16.27 0.67
N MET A 297 33.25 -16.24 1.65
CA MET A 297 33.52 -16.71 3.01
C MET A 297 33.48 -18.24 3.08
N ILE A 298 32.60 -18.87 2.30
CA ILE A 298 32.55 -20.32 2.16
C ILE A 298 33.87 -20.83 1.59
N ALA A 299 34.35 -20.24 0.48
CA ALA A 299 35.64 -20.59 -0.11
C ALA A 299 36.81 -20.38 0.87
N ALA A 300 36.81 -19.26 1.61
CA ALA A 300 37.86 -19.01 2.62
C ALA A 300 37.84 -20.01 3.79
N ALA A 301 36.68 -20.56 4.14
CA ALA A 301 36.56 -21.58 5.18
C ALA A 301 37.02 -22.95 4.70
N GLU A 302 36.71 -23.33 3.46
CA GLU A 302 37.21 -24.56 2.82
C GLU A 302 38.73 -24.55 2.70
N GLU A 303 39.32 -23.38 2.43
CA GLU A 303 40.77 -23.17 2.41
C GLU A 303 41.39 -23.06 3.83
N GLY A 304 40.60 -23.18 4.89
CA GLY A 304 41.07 -23.12 6.28
C GLY A 304 41.61 -21.76 6.70
N ARG A 305 41.24 -20.68 6.00
CA ARG A 305 41.65 -19.30 6.33
C ARG A 305 40.77 -18.67 7.40
N ILE A 306 39.53 -19.13 7.54
CA ILE A 306 38.56 -18.70 8.55
C ILE A 306 37.79 -19.91 9.09
N ALA A 307 37.21 -19.78 10.27
CA ALA A 307 36.19 -20.71 10.76
C ALA A 307 34.81 -20.04 10.66
N ILE A 308 33.78 -20.81 10.31
CA ILE A 308 32.41 -20.32 10.28
C ILE A 308 31.77 -20.64 11.64
N GLY A 309 31.45 -19.59 12.39
CA GLY A 309 30.64 -19.67 13.59
C GLY A 309 29.17 -19.82 13.25
N GLY A 310 28.36 -20.16 14.25
CA GLY A 310 26.90 -20.24 14.08
C GLY A 310 26.26 -18.91 13.65
N CYS A 311 25.00 -18.99 13.22
CA CYS A 311 24.24 -17.82 12.74
C CYS A 311 23.94 -16.79 13.85
N VAL A 312 24.02 -17.18 15.12
CA VAL A 312 23.61 -16.36 16.26
C VAL A 312 24.82 -15.61 16.84
N ILE A 313 24.70 -14.28 16.88
CA ILE A 313 25.69 -13.39 17.47
C ILE A 313 25.28 -13.06 18.90
N TYR A 314 26.09 -13.45 19.89
CA TYR A 314 25.90 -13.11 21.31
C TYR A 314 27.10 -12.33 21.86
N ASP A 315 26.89 -11.67 22.99
CA ASP A 315 27.96 -10.95 23.70
C ASP A 315 28.94 -11.94 24.36
N GLY A 316 30.23 -11.63 24.34
CA GLY A 316 31.27 -12.53 24.84
C GLY A 316 31.68 -13.68 23.92
N ARG A 317 31.12 -13.78 22.70
CA ARG A 317 31.50 -14.83 21.74
C ARG A 317 33.01 -14.85 21.44
N PRO A 318 33.61 -16.03 21.24
CA PRO A 318 34.99 -16.13 20.80
C PRO A 318 35.12 -15.52 19.40
N THR A 319 36.30 -15.01 19.08
CA THR A 319 36.58 -14.41 17.77
C THR A 319 37.63 -15.19 16.99
N TRP A 320 38.22 -16.23 17.60
CA TRP A 320 39.25 -17.08 17.04
C TRP A 320 39.10 -18.53 17.54
N THR A 321 39.50 -19.47 16.70
CA THR A 321 39.58 -20.91 17.02
C THR A 321 40.86 -21.52 16.47
N CYS A 322 41.25 -22.68 16.96
CA CYS A 322 42.39 -23.45 16.44
C CYS A 322 41.99 -24.88 16.07
N SER A 323 42.89 -25.58 15.36
CA SER A 323 42.72 -27.00 14.98
C SER A 323 42.53 -28.00 16.13
N GLN A 324 42.62 -27.57 17.39
CA GLN A 324 42.33 -28.41 18.56
C GLN A 324 40.98 -28.09 19.22
N GLY A 325 40.21 -27.15 18.67
CA GLY A 325 38.89 -26.77 19.18
C GLY A 325 38.94 -25.82 20.38
N HIS A 326 40.08 -25.18 20.65
CA HIS A 326 40.14 -24.09 21.62
C HIS A 326 39.69 -22.79 20.98
N ASP A 327 38.79 -22.08 21.66
CA ASP A 327 38.18 -20.84 21.21
C ASP A 327 38.53 -19.70 22.16
N TRP A 328 38.91 -18.55 21.63
CA TRP A 328 39.27 -17.39 22.45
C TRP A 328 38.84 -16.08 21.82
N ARG A 329 38.91 -15.02 22.63
CA ARG A 329 38.62 -13.65 22.23
C ARG A 329 39.88 -12.82 22.35
N VAL A 330 40.18 -12.02 21.33
CA VAL A 330 41.18 -10.95 21.42
C VAL A 330 40.45 -9.66 21.69
N ASP A 331 40.88 -8.92 22.71
CA ASP A 331 40.32 -7.61 23.02
C ASP A 331 40.79 -6.59 21.97
N GLU A 332 39.85 -6.04 21.21
CA GLU A 332 40.13 -5.06 20.15
C GLU A 332 40.32 -3.64 20.72
N SER A 333 40.14 -3.42 22.03
CA SER A 333 40.32 -2.12 22.69
C SER A 333 41.80 -1.72 22.90
N ALA A 334 42.76 -2.60 22.62
CA ALA A 334 44.19 -2.38 22.83
C ALA A 334 44.98 -2.03 21.55
N ARG A 335 44.33 -1.70 20.43
CA ARG A 335 44.99 -1.18 19.22
C ARG A 335 44.64 0.31 19.05
N THR A 336 45.39 1.15 19.76
CA THR A 336 45.51 2.61 19.52
C THR A 336 45.87 2.93 18.08
#